data_AF-A0A0F8YQN7-F1
#
_entry.id   AF-A0A0F8YQN7-F1
#
_cell.length_a   1.000
_cell.length_b   1.000
_cell.length_c   1.000
_cell.angle_alpha   90.00
_cell.angle_beta   90.00
_cell.angle_gamma   90.00
#
_symmetry.space_group_name_H-M   'P 1'
#
loop_
_entity.id
_entity.type
_entity.pdbx_description
1 polymer ?
#
loop_
_entity_poly.entity_id
_entity_poly.type
_entity_poly.pdbx_seq_one_letter_code
_entity_poly.pdbx_strand_id
1 'polypeptide(L)'
;MSKVYIVNHAGHDYSAAQRWGDLVSITTGHVSQGSLDRLLYDVSVHISKSEPLDWLLPSGLLVLNVIASALWLRKHGELRLLIRDRKFSTYREMTLSSSHLDYLIQSVSADENEDAKTSRTRPEGGL
;
A
#
# COMPACT_ATOMS: atom_id res chain seq x y z
N MET A 1 -15.57 -13.49 9.26
CA MET A 1 -15.81 -12.03 9.26
C MET A 1 -14.52 -11.38 8.76
N SER A 2 -14.61 -10.34 7.94
CA SER A 2 -13.40 -9.64 7.47
C SER A 2 -12.74 -8.92 8.65
N LYS A 3 -11.43 -8.69 8.57
CA LYS A 3 -10.67 -7.89 9.54
C LYS A 3 -10.18 -6.60 8.90
N VAL A 4 -9.88 -5.62 9.74
CA VAL A 4 -9.26 -4.34 9.37
C VAL A 4 -7.96 -4.19 10.14
N TYR A 5 -6.85 -4.31 9.44
CA TYR A 5 -5.51 -4.22 10.01
C TYR A 5 -5.05 -2.77 10.06
N ILE A 6 -5.04 -2.18 11.25
CA ILE A 6 -4.53 -0.83 11.50
C ILE A 6 -3.02 -0.92 11.63
N VAL A 7 -2.29 -0.27 10.72
CA VAL A 7 -0.81 -0.34 10.68
C VAL A 7 -0.18 0.11 12.00
N ASN A 8 -0.60 1.26 12.52
CA ASN A 8 -0.24 1.70 13.86
C ASN A 8 -1.42 2.39 14.55
N HIS A 9 -1.78 1.93 15.74
CA HIS A 9 -2.80 2.54 16.58
C HIS A 9 -2.15 3.44 17.63
N ALA A 10 -2.14 4.76 17.37
CA ALA A 10 -1.49 5.76 18.22
C ALA A 10 -2.46 6.88 18.65
N GLY A 11 -3.58 6.51 19.27
CA GLY A 11 -4.53 7.45 19.91
C GLY A 11 -5.61 8.04 18.99
N HIS A 12 -5.70 7.61 17.73
CA HIS A 12 -6.82 7.96 16.86
C HIS A 12 -8.01 7.02 17.06
N ASP A 13 -9.23 7.54 16.88
CA ASP A 13 -10.44 6.72 16.84
C ASP A 13 -10.66 6.11 15.44
N TYR A 14 -10.71 4.77 15.41
CA TYR A 14 -10.96 3.94 14.24
C TYR A 14 -12.33 3.25 14.28
N SER A 15 -13.22 3.60 15.22
CA SER A 15 -14.57 3.04 15.35
C SER A 15 -15.34 3.01 14.02
N ALA A 16 -15.24 4.08 13.21
CA ALA A 16 -15.86 4.15 11.89
C ALA A 16 -15.38 3.06 10.90
N ALA A 17 -14.21 2.45 11.13
CA ALA A 17 -13.69 1.34 10.32
C ALA A 17 -14.29 -0.04 10.69
N GLN A 18 -14.97 -0.16 11.84
CA GLN A 18 -15.59 -1.43 12.26
C GLN A 18 -16.64 -1.96 11.28
N ARG A 19 -17.24 -1.07 10.46
CA ARG A 19 -18.20 -1.48 9.42
C ARG A 19 -17.62 -2.39 8.35
N TRP A 20 -16.29 -2.42 8.19
CA TRP A 20 -15.60 -3.31 7.25
C TRP A 20 -15.10 -4.60 7.89
N GLY A 21 -15.10 -4.70 9.22
CA GLY A 21 -14.56 -5.86 9.91
C GLY A 21 -14.01 -5.57 11.30
N ASP A 22 -13.54 -6.64 11.94
CA ASP A 22 -12.93 -6.55 13.27
C ASP A 22 -11.59 -5.82 13.20
N LEU A 23 -11.40 -4.84 14.09
CA LEU A 23 -10.17 -4.05 14.11
C LEU A 23 -9.02 -4.85 14.73
N VAL A 24 -7.90 -4.92 14.01
CA VAL A 24 -6.66 -5.57 14.46
C VAL A 24 -5.52 -4.56 14.34
N SER A 25 -4.88 -4.21 15.44
CA SER A 25 -3.69 -3.36 15.40
C SER A 25 -2.44 -4.21 15.11
N ILE A 26 -1.65 -3.82 14.10
CA ILE A 26 -0.34 -4.44 13.82
C ILE A 26 0.69 -3.93 14.83
N THR A 27 0.70 -2.62 15.04
CA THR A 27 1.51 -1.96 16.06
C THR A 27 0.67 -0.97 16.87
N THR A 28 1.15 -0.60 18.05
CA THR A 28 0.46 0.34 18.94
C THR A 28 1.43 1.35 19.52
N GLY A 29 1.02 2.62 19.54
CA GLY A 29 1.77 3.70 20.18
C GLY A 29 3.08 4.05 19.48
N HIS A 30 4.14 4.21 20.27
CA HIS A 30 5.47 4.56 19.78
C HIS A 30 6.19 3.33 19.24
N VAL A 31 6.66 3.42 18.01
CA VAL A 31 7.44 2.37 17.35
C VAL A 31 8.84 2.91 17.03
N SER A 32 9.87 2.23 17.54
CA SER A 32 11.26 2.58 17.28
C SER A 32 11.66 2.21 15.85
N GLN A 33 12.27 3.15 15.13
CA GLN A 33 12.72 2.98 13.75
C GLN A 33 14.20 2.57 13.64
N GLY A 34 14.86 2.27 14.77
CA GLY A 34 16.30 1.98 14.80
C GLY A 34 16.69 0.61 14.25
N SER A 35 15.73 -0.27 13.95
CA SER A 35 15.99 -1.61 13.40
C SER A 35 14.92 -1.99 12.39
N LEU A 36 15.30 -2.03 11.11
CA LEU A 36 14.41 -2.46 10.03
C LEU A 36 13.94 -3.90 10.21
N ASP A 37 14.84 -4.81 10.63
CA ASP A 37 14.52 -6.22 10.85
C ASP A 37 13.40 -6.42 11.87
N ARG A 38 13.43 -5.65 12.96
CA ARG A 38 12.37 -5.67 13.97
C ARG A 38 11.04 -5.20 13.39
N LEU A 39 11.04 -4.10 12.63
CA LEU A 39 9.83 -3.60 11.97
C LEU A 39 9.26 -4.63 10.98
N LEU A 40 10.12 -5.26 10.18
CA LEU A 40 9.73 -6.32 9.24
C LEU A 40 9.12 -7.50 10.00
N TYR A 41 9.76 -7.96 11.07
CA TYR A 41 9.27 -9.07 11.88
C TYR A 41 7.90 -8.75 12.47
N ASP A 42 7.76 -7.63 13.20
CA ASP A 42 6.53 -7.25 13.90
C ASP A 42 5.34 -7.12 12.93
N VAL A 43 5.57 -6.53 11.75
CA VAL A 43 4.55 -6.39 10.70
C VAL A 43 4.23 -7.75 10.07
N SER A 44 5.24 -8.57 9.77
CA SER A 44 5.06 -9.88 9.12
C SER A 44 4.26 -10.86 9.96
N VAL A 45 4.42 -10.85 11.29
CA VAL A 45 3.65 -11.70 12.21
C VAL A 45 2.15 -11.47 12.06
N HIS A 46 1.72 -10.23 11.87
CA HIS A 46 0.31 -9.89 11.72
C HIS A 46 -0.19 -10.18 10.31
N ILE A 47 0.58 -9.81 9.28
CA ILE A 47 0.22 -10.06 7.88
C ILE A 47 0.20 -11.56 7.57
N SER A 48 0.99 -12.38 8.24
CA SER A 48 0.93 -13.85 8.10
C SER A 48 -0.45 -14.41 8.46
N LYS A 49 -1.23 -13.72 9.30
CA LYS A 49 -2.56 -14.10 9.77
C LYS A 49 -3.72 -13.43 9.01
N SER A 50 -3.42 -12.53 8.07
CA SER A 50 -4.45 -11.88 7.25
C SER A 50 -4.91 -12.76 6.10
N GLU A 51 -6.14 -12.55 5.66
CA GLU A 51 -6.78 -13.21 4.53
C GLU A 51 -6.91 -12.26 3.33
N PRO A 52 -7.09 -12.76 2.10
CA PRO A 52 -7.15 -11.92 0.89
C PRO A 52 -8.26 -10.86 0.89
N LEU A 53 -9.36 -11.13 1.60
CA LEU A 53 -10.49 -10.21 1.70
C LEU A 53 -10.36 -9.21 2.85
N ASP A 54 -9.35 -9.32 3.71
CA ASP A 54 -9.12 -8.37 4.79
C ASP A 54 -8.68 -7.00 4.26
N TRP A 55 -8.82 -5.98 5.10
CA TRP A 55 -8.45 -4.61 4.79
C TRP A 55 -7.17 -4.21 5.51
N LEU A 56 -6.33 -3.42 4.85
CA LEU A 56 -5.24 -2.68 5.47
C LEU A 56 -5.66 -1.21 5.64
N LEU A 57 -5.47 -0.67 6.84
CA LEU A 57 -5.77 0.73 7.17
C LEU A 57 -4.45 1.44 7.47
N PRO A 58 -3.94 2.25 6.51
CA PRO A 58 -2.69 2.97 6.69
C PRO A 58 -2.77 3.99 7.83
N SER A 59 -1.81 3.93 8.75
CA SER A 59 -1.73 4.86 9.87
C SER A 59 -0.34 4.91 10.49
N GLY A 60 -0.03 6.00 11.20
CA GLY A 60 1.26 6.21 11.86
C GLY A 60 2.43 6.41 10.90
N LEU A 61 3.56 5.77 11.20
CA LEU A 61 4.84 6.01 10.53
C LEU A 61 4.83 5.54 9.06
N LEU A 62 5.35 6.36 8.16
CA LEU A 62 5.39 6.04 6.72
C LEU A 62 6.07 4.69 6.45
N VAL A 63 7.21 4.42 7.09
CA VAL A 63 7.97 3.18 6.90
C VAL A 63 7.15 1.92 7.22
N LEU A 64 6.32 1.95 8.26
CA LEU A 64 5.43 0.84 8.60
C LEU A 64 4.37 0.61 7.51
N ASN A 65 3.82 1.70 6.95
CA ASN A 65 2.82 1.61 5.89
C ASN A 65 3.42 1.05 4.60
N VAL A 66 4.66 1.42 4.27
CA VAL A 66 5.37 0.87 3.10
C VAL A 66 5.64 -0.63 3.29
N ILE A 67 6.20 -1.02 4.44
CA ILE A 67 6.47 -2.43 4.77
C ILE A 67 5.17 -3.24 4.73
N ALA A 68 4.12 -2.75 5.40
CA ALA A 68 2.85 -3.45 5.46
C ALA A 68 2.23 -3.63 4.07
N SER A 69 2.20 -2.58 3.26
CA SER A 69 1.66 -2.63 1.89
C SER A 69 2.44 -3.59 1.00
N ALA A 70 3.78 -3.57 1.07
CA ALA A 70 4.64 -4.45 0.29
C ALA A 70 4.43 -5.93 0.65
N LEU A 71 4.46 -6.26 1.95
CA LEU A 71 4.23 -7.62 2.43
C LEU A 71 2.81 -8.12 2.11
N TRP A 72 1.82 -7.24 2.24
CA TRP A 72 0.42 -7.57 1.94
C TRP A 72 0.22 -7.91 0.46
N LEU A 73 0.69 -7.04 -0.42
CA LEU A 73 0.58 -7.22 -1.85
C LEU A 73 1.36 -8.46 -2.32
N ARG A 74 2.54 -8.71 -1.71
CA ARG A 74 3.33 -9.91 -1.99
C ARG A 74 2.63 -11.20 -1.56
N LYS A 75 1.90 -11.18 -0.44
CA LYS A 75 1.19 -12.35 0.09
C LYS A 75 -0.09 -12.65 -0.70
N HIS A 76 -0.89 -11.62 -0.96
CA HIS A 76 -2.26 -11.78 -1.43
C HIS A 76 -2.45 -11.50 -2.92
N GLY A 77 -1.49 -10.82 -3.58
CA GLY A 77 -1.63 -10.35 -4.95
C GLY A 77 -2.58 -9.14 -5.11
N GLU A 78 -3.35 -8.83 -4.07
CA GLU A 78 -4.24 -7.69 -3.99
C GLU A 78 -4.11 -7.03 -2.62
N LEU A 79 -4.13 -5.70 -2.62
CA LEU A 79 -4.08 -4.85 -1.45
C LEU A 79 -5.36 -4.02 -1.39
N ARG A 80 -6.21 -4.31 -0.41
CA ARG A 80 -7.44 -3.56 -0.11
C ARG A 80 -7.16 -2.55 1.00
N LEU A 81 -7.34 -1.28 0.71
CA LEU A 81 -7.01 -0.16 1.60
C LEU A 81 -8.25 0.57 2.07
N LEU A 82 -8.25 0.96 3.34
CA LEU A 82 -9.17 1.95 3.90
C LEU A 82 -8.45 3.28 4.14
N ILE A 83 -8.69 4.24 3.25
CA ILE A 83 -8.07 5.56 3.32
C ILE A 83 -8.99 6.51 4.06
N ARG A 84 -8.51 7.11 5.15
CA ARG A 84 -9.29 8.06 5.95
C ARG A 84 -9.68 9.28 5.10
N ASP A 85 -10.97 9.52 5.00
CA ASP A 85 -11.54 10.72 4.43
C ASP A 85 -11.69 11.79 5.54
N ARG A 86 -10.89 12.86 5.43
CA ARG A 86 -10.91 13.96 6.41
C ARG A 86 -12.20 14.79 6.35
N LYS A 87 -12.91 14.80 5.22
CA LYS A 87 -14.10 15.62 5.02
C LYS A 87 -15.34 14.99 5.61
N PHE A 88 -15.46 13.67 5.49
CA PHE A 88 -16.67 12.93 5.86
C PHE A 88 -16.50 12.06 7.11
N SER A 89 -15.38 12.18 7.83
CA SER A 89 -15.06 11.36 9.01
C SER A 89 -15.26 9.86 8.77
N THR A 90 -14.97 9.40 7.56
CA THR A 90 -15.20 8.03 7.09
C THR A 90 -13.96 7.49 6.38
N TYR A 91 -14.04 6.31 5.77
CA TYR A 91 -12.98 5.77 4.93
C TYR A 91 -13.47 5.52 3.51
N ARG A 92 -12.56 5.74 2.56
CA ARG A 92 -12.72 5.35 1.17
C ARG A 92 -11.98 4.05 0.92
N GLU A 93 -12.61 3.17 0.17
CA GLU A 93 -12.03 1.91 -0.27
C GLU A 93 -11.14 2.18 -1.48
N MET A 94 -9.94 1.60 -1.47
CA MET A 94 -9.05 1.58 -2.62
C MET A 94 -8.48 0.17 -2.76
N THR A 95 -8.46 -0.36 -3.96
CA THR A 95 -7.88 -1.68 -4.24
C THR A 95 -6.74 -1.53 -5.23
N LEU A 96 -5.63 -2.18 -4.93
CA LEU A 96 -4.46 -2.26 -5.80
C LEU A 96 -4.12 -3.73 -6.04
N SER A 97 -4.05 -4.15 -7.30
CA SER A 97 -3.61 -5.50 -7.65
C SER A 97 -2.21 -5.51 -8.25
N SER A 98 -1.44 -6.55 -7.95
CA SER A 98 -0.10 -6.73 -8.50
C SER A 98 -0.13 -6.81 -10.02
N SER A 99 -1.13 -7.51 -10.58
CA SER A 99 -1.27 -7.63 -12.04
C SER A 99 -1.53 -6.29 -12.73
N HIS A 100 -2.29 -5.39 -12.10
CA HIS A 100 -2.51 -4.05 -12.65
C HIS A 100 -1.26 -3.19 -12.56
N LEU A 101 -0.47 -3.33 -11.49
CA LEU A 101 0.84 -2.68 -11.38
C LEU A 101 1.81 -3.18 -12.46
N ASP A 102 1.90 -4.49 -12.66
CA ASP A 102 2.76 -5.09 -13.66
C ASP A 102 2.41 -4.58 -15.07
N TYR A 103 1.11 -4.49 -15.38
CA TYR A 103 0.62 -3.92 -16.63
C TYR A 103 1.03 -2.44 -16.79
N LEU A 104 0.81 -1.60 -15.77
CA LEU A 104 1.17 -0.18 -15.83
C LEU A 104 2.67 0.05 -16.02
N ILE A 105 3.50 -0.75 -15.35
CA ILE A 105 4.97 -0.66 -15.49
C ILE A 105 5.38 -1.02 -16.91
N GLN A 106 4.81 -2.09 -17.46
CA GLN A 106 5.09 -2.52 -18.83
C GLN A 106 4.63 -1.47 -19.87
N SER A 107 3.46 -0.87 -19.69
CA SER A 107 2.95 0.14 -20.63
C SER A 107 3.80 1.41 -20.63
N VAL A 108 4.20 1.90 -19.45
CA VAL A 108 5.05 3.10 -19.35
C VAL A 108 6.42 2.87 -19.99
N SER A 109 7.02 1.68 -19.80
CA SER A 109 8.29 1.33 -20.43
C SER A 109 8.18 1.20 -21.96
N ALA A 110 7.01 0.88 -22.50
CA ALA A 110 6.80 0.82 -23.94
C ALA A 110 6.77 2.23 -24.56
N ASP A 111 6.07 3.17 -23.93
CA ASP A 111 5.93 4.56 -24.39
C ASP A 111 7.29 5.29 -24.44
N GLU A 112 8.14 5.13 -23.41
CA GLU A 112 9.49 5.72 -23.37
C GLU A 112 10.38 5.23 -24.52
N ASN A 113 10.19 3.98 -24.96
CA ASN A 113 10.95 3.40 -26.06
C ASN A 113 10.48 3.89 -27.44
N GLU A 114 9.22 4.32 -27.58
CA GLU A 114 8.71 4.93 -28.82
C GLU A 114 9.16 6.39 -28.97
N ASP A 115 9.16 7.15 -27.88
CA ASP A 115 9.67 8.52 -27.85
C ASP A 115 11.19 8.59 -28.11
N ALA A 116 11.95 7.63 -27.58
CA ALA A 116 13.39 7.51 -27.82
C ALA A 116 13.74 7.14 -29.28
N LYS A 117 12.85 6.43 -30.00
CA LYS A 117 13.04 6.12 -31.43
C LYS A 117 12.68 7.30 -32.32
N THR A 118 11.63 8.05 -31.98
CA THR A 118 11.13 9.19 -32.76
C THR A 118 12.06 10.41 -32.68
N SER A 119 12.78 10.58 -31.57
CA SER A 119 13.79 11.66 -31.40
C SER A 119 15.11 11.43 -32.16
N ARG A 120 15.42 10.19 -32.57
CA ARG A 120 16.64 9.85 -33.34
C ARG A 120 16.48 9.95 -34.87
N THR A 121 15.28 10.20 -35.37
CA THR A 121 15.00 10.26 -36.82
C THR A 121 14.95 11.68 -37.41
N ARG A 122 15.34 12.73 -36.68
CA ARG A 122 15.57 14.05 -37.30
C ARG A 122 16.92 14.04 -38.02
N PRO A 123 16.96 14.12 -39.36
CA PRO A 123 18.23 14.26 -40.07
C PRO A 123 18.82 15.63 -39.72
N GLU A 124 20.03 15.62 -39.17
CA GLU A 124 20.87 16.81 -39.15
C GLU A 124 21.23 17.15 -40.60
N GLY A 125 20.56 18.16 -41.17
CA GLY A 125 20.89 18.62 -42.51
C GLY A 125 20.03 19.80 -42.94
N GLY A 126 20.64 20.99 -42.98
CA GLY A 126 20.18 22.06 -43.86
C GLY A 126 20.41 23.48 -43.34
N LEU A 127 21.65 23.96 -43.37
CA LEU A 127 22.15 24.96 -44.34
C LEU A 127 23.60 25.35 -44.02
#